data_AF-A0A2H0DM58-F1
#
_entry.id   AF-A0A2H0DM58-F1
#
_cell.length_a   1.000
_cell.length_b   1.000
_cell.length_c   1.000
_cell.angle_alpha   90.00
_cell.angle_beta   90.00
_cell.angle_gamma   90.00
#
_symmetry.space_group_name_H-M   'P 1'
#
loop_
_entity.id
_entity.type
_entity.pdbx_description
1 polymer ?
#
loop_
_entity_poly.entity_id
_entity_poly.type
_entity_poly.pdbx_seq_one_letter_code
_entity_poly.pdbx_strand_id
1 'polypeptide(L)' 'MFDDAVKVEDARAALQWTEVECPHCGEAFEVCVDPEQDGQDMVQDCTVCCRSIQMSVEMDGDDVVVTAFHE' A
#
# COMPACT_ATOMS: atom_id res chain seq x y z
N MET A 1 -12.01 35.70 0.44
CA MET A 1 -12.92 34.58 0.06
C MET A 1 -12.05 33.38 -0.31
N PHE A 2 -11.29 32.84 0.63
CA PHE A 2 -10.57 31.57 0.47
C PHE A 2 -10.40 31.02 1.87
N ASP A 3 -11.44 30.38 2.38
CA ASP A 3 -11.38 29.63 3.63
C ASP A 3 -12.43 28.54 3.49
N ASP A 4 -12.01 27.40 2.98
CA ASP A 4 -12.68 26.14 3.28
C ASP A 4 -11.62 25.20 3.86
N ALA A 5 -11.40 25.42 5.16
CA ALA A 5 -10.61 24.57 6.01
C ALA A 5 -11.27 23.18 6.05
N VAL A 6 -10.65 22.21 5.38
CA VAL A 6 -10.97 20.79 5.57
C VAL A 6 -10.55 20.42 6.99
N LYS A 7 -11.49 20.53 7.93
CA LYS A 7 -11.43 19.87 9.22
C LYS A 7 -11.93 18.44 9.03
N VAL A 8 -11.00 17.50 8.92
CA VAL A 8 -11.28 16.07 9.09
C VAL A 8 -10.50 15.58 10.30
N GLU A 9 -11.09 15.81 11.48
CA GLU A 9 -10.73 15.11 12.71
C GLU A 9 -11.66 13.90 12.80
N ASP A 10 -11.28 12.78 12.16
CA ASP A 10 -11.90 11.48 12.36
C ASP A 10 -10.80 10.43 12.14
N ALA A 11 -10.59 9.56 13.13
CA ALA A 11 -9.55 8.56 13.16
C ALA A 11 -9.73 7.53 12.02
N ARG A 12 -9.17 7.86 10.85
CA ARG A 12 -8.90 6.94 9.74
C ARG A 12 -7.39 6.88 9.59
N ALA A 13 -6.85 5.68 9.47
CA ALA A 13 -5.45 5.43 9.17
C ALA A 13 -4.99 6.43 8.11
N ALA A 14 -3.88 7.10 8.39
CA ALA A 14 -3.16 7.76 7.33
C ALA A 14 -2.70 6.65 6.37
N LEU A 15 -3.28 6.61 5.17
CA LEU A 15 -2.80 5.74 4.11
C LEU A 15 -1.29 5.91 3.97
N GLN A 16 -0.58 4.80 3.99
CA GLN A 16 0.87 4.78 3.93
C GLN A 16 1.32 4.35 2.54
N TRP A 17 2.24 5.11 1.97
CA TRP A 17 2.91 4.74 0.74
C TRP A 17 4.19 3.98 1.06
N THR A 18 4.39 2.85 0.39
CA THR A 18 5.59 2.04 0.53
C THR A 18 6.04 1.52 -0.82
N GLU A 19 7.33 1.30 -0.98
CA GLU A 19 7.93 0.79 -2.20
C GLU A 19 8.02 -0.73 -2.14
N VAL A 20 7.55 -1.39 -3.20
CA VAL A 20 7.61 -2.85 -3.34
C VAL A 20 8.26 -3.22 -4.66
N GLU A 21 9.01 -4.31 -4.67
CA GLU A 21 9.64 -4.84 -5.88
C GLU A 21 8.69 -5.82 -6.58
N CYS A 22 8.49 -5.64 -7.89
CA CYS A 22 7.69 -6.55 -8.70
C CYS A 22 8.40 -7.89 -8.85
N PRO A 23 7.83 -9.01 -8.40
CA PRO A 23 8.48 -10.32 -8.55
C PRO A 23 8.49 -10.83 -10.00
N HIS A 24 7.72 -10.22 -10.91
CA HIS A 24 7.68 -10.61 -12.33
C HIS A 24 8.78 -9.93 -13.17
N CYS A 25 9.05 -8.65 -12.96
CA CYS A 25 10.00 -7.88 -13.77
C CYS A 25 11.20 -7.32 -12.98
N GLY A 26 11.16 -7.39 -11.65
CA GLY A 26 12.20 -6.88 -10.75
C GLY A 26 12.24 -5.36 -10.63
N GLU A 27 11.20 -4.64 -11.08
CA GLU A 27 11.13 -3.19 -10.97
C GLU A 27 10.36 -2.77 -9.71
N ALA A 28 10.86 -1.73 -9.03
CA ALA A 28 10.23 -1.17 -7.84
C ALA A 28 9.12 -0.18 -8.19
N PHE A 29 8.04 -0.19 -7.41
CA PHE A 29 6.93 0.74 -7.57
C PHE A 29 6.25 1.03 -6.22
N GLU A 30 5.60 2.19 -6.13
CA GLU A 30 4.91 2.63 -4.93
C GLU A 30 3.51 2.00 -4.84
N VAL A 31 3.18 1.48 -3.66
CA VAL A 31 1.85 0.98 -3.31
C VAL A 31 1.31 1.72 -2.10
N CYS A 32 0.00 1.94 -2.11
CA CYS A 32 -0.72 2.59 -1.02
C CYS A 32 -1.41 1.53 -0.19
N VAL A 33 -1.08 1.47 1.10
CA VAL A 33 -1.56 0.47 2.05
C VAL A 33 -2.21 1.15 3.24
N ASP A 34 -3.20 0.49 3.82
CA ASP A 34 -3.92 1.00 4.98
C ASP A 34 -3.43 0.28 6.24
N PRO A 35 -2.65 0.93 7.11
CA PRO A 35 -2.10 0.28 8.31
C PRO A 35 -3.17 -0.11 9.36
N GLU A 36 -4.40 0.41 9.28
CA GLU A 36 -5.50 -0.02 10.17
C GLU A 36 -6.07 -1.39 9.77
N GLN A 37 -5.75 -1.90 8.59
CA GLN A 37 -6.13 -3.23 8.13
C GLN A 37 -4.94 -4.19 8.28
N ASP A 38 -4.64 -4.62 9.49
CA ASP A 38 -3.61 -5.65 9.70
C ASP A 38 -4.00 -6.97 9.01
N GLY A 39 -3.02 -7.63 8.39
CA GLY A 39 -3.23 -8.91 7.70
C GLY A 39 -4.11 -8.80 6.45
N GLN A 40 -4.15 -7.63 5.80
CA GLN A 40 -4.90 -7.45 4.57
C GLN A 40 -4.15 -8.10 3.39
N ASP A 41 -4.89 -8.85 2.57
CA ASP A 41 -4.40 -9.32 1.27
C ASP A 41 -5.00 -8.43 0.18
N MET A 42 -4.14 -7.98 -0.73
CA MET A 42 -4.53 -7.16 -1.86
C MET A 42 -3.87 -7.64 -3.15
N VAL A 43 -4.49 -7.31 -4.28
CA VAL A 43 -3.93 -7.58 -5.61
C VAL A 43 -3.70 -6.25 -6.28
N GLN A 44 -2.48 -6.04 -6.75
CA GLN A 44 -2.07 -4.83 -7.47
C GLN A 44 -1.38 -5.22 -8.77
N ASP A 45 -1.63 -4.44 -9.81
CA ASP A 45 -0.97 -4.61 -11.10
C ASP A 45 0.36 -3.83 -11.11
N CYS A 46 1.43 -4.48 -11.57
CA CYS A 46 2.69 -3.79 -11.78
C CYS A 46 2.53 -2.66 -12.81
N THR A 47 2.93 -1.44 -12.46
CA THR A 47 2.87 -0.26 -13.36
C THR A 47 3.80 -0.38 -14.58
N VAL A 48 4.73 -1.33 -14.56
CA VAL A 48 5.73 -1.55 -15.60
C VAL A 48 5.34 -2.69 -16.52
N CYS A 49 5.09 -3.89 -15.95
CA CYS A 49 4.83 -5.10 -16.74
C CYS A 49 3.35 -5.49 -16.81
N CYS A 50 2.44 -4.73 -16.19
CA CYS A 50 0.99 -4.95 -16.18
C CYS A 50 0.57 -6.36 -15.76
N ARG A 51 1.32 -7.00 -14.86
CA ARG A 51 0.99 -8.30 -14.30
C ARG A 51 0.46 -8.14 -12.90
N SER A 52 -0.53 -8.96 -12.56
CA SER A 52 -1.10 -9.05 -11.23
C SER A 52 -0.07 -9.59 -10.24
N ILE A 53 0.04 -8.91 -9.11
CA ILE A 53 0.89 -9.27 -7.98
C ILE A 53 -0.02 -9.38 -6.78
N GLN A 54 0.06 -10.51 -6.07
CA GLN A 54 -0.62 -10.66 -4.79
C GLN A 54 0.28 -10.10 -3.70
N MET A 55 -0.25 -9.28 -2.81
CA MET A 55 0.50 -8.64 -1.74
C MET A 55 -0.20 -8.87 -0.41
N SER A 56 0.58 -9.19 0.62
CA SER A 56 0.09 -9.28 2.00
C SER A 56 0.73 -8.15 2.81
N VAL A 57 -0.11 -7.42 3.53
CA VAL A 57 0.31 -6.31 4.40
C VAL A 57 0.18 -6.76 5.85
N GLU A 58 1.28 -6.67 6.57
CA GLU A 58 1.38 -7.04 7.97
C GLU A 58 1.96 -5.86 8.77
N MET A 59 1.51 -5.70 10.00
CA MET A 59 2.02 -4.68 10.91
C MET A 59 3.00 -5.34 11.88
N ASP A 60 4.27 -4.95 11.83
CA ASP A 60 5.29 -5.34 12.83
C ASP A 60 5.47 -4.17 13.81
N GLY A 61 4.61 -4.12 14.84
CA GLY A 61 4.58 -3.00 15.77
C GLY A 61 4.02 -1.73 15.11
N ASP A 62 4.89 -0.75 14.86
CA ASP A 62 4.54 0.52 14.16
C ASP A 62 5.01 0.51 12.70
N ASP A 63 5.76 -0.52 12.29
CA ASP A 63 6.31 -0.66 10.94
C ASP A 63 5.35 -1.46 10.05
N VAL A 64 5.12 -0.98 8.83
CA VAL A 64 4.34 -1.70 7.82
C VAL A 64 5.25 -2.58 6.99
N VAL A 65 4.96 -3.87 6.97
CA VAL A 65 5.68 -4.87 6.17
C VAL A 65 4.76 -5.30 5.03
N VAL A 66 5.21 -5.11 3.79
CA VAL A 66 4.49 -5.57 2.60
C VAL A 66 5.29 -6.64 1.91
N THR A 67 4.67 -7.80 1.70
CA THR A 67 5.29 -8.90 0.97
C THR A 67 4.56 -9.12 -0.35
N ALA A 68 5.31 -9.06 -1.45
CA ALA A 68 4.79 -9.28 -2.80
C ALA A 68 5.07 -10.72 -3.26
N PHE A 69 4.04 -11.38 -3.78
CA PHE A 69 4.07 -12.75 -4.27
C PHE A 69 3.51 -12.83 -5.69
N HIS A 70 3.95 -13.85 -6.42
CA HIS A 70 3.41 -14.23 -7.71
C HIS A 70 3.19 -15.74 -7.76
N GLU A 71 2.12 -16.17 -8.43
CA GLU A 71 1.93 -17.57 -8.84
C GLU A 71 2.55 -17.86 -10.21
#